data_AF-A0A3C0SC73-F1
#
_entry.id   AF-A0A3C0SC73-F1
#
_cell.length_a   1.000
_cell.length_b   1.000
_cell.length_c   1.000
_cell.angle_alpha   90.00
_cell.angle_beta   90.00
_cell.angle_gamma   90.00
#
_symmetry.space_group_name_H-M   'P 1'
#
loop_
_entity.id
_entity.type
_entity.pdbx_description
1 polymer ?
#
loop_
_entity_poly.entity_id
_entity_poly.type
_entity_poly.pdbx_seq_one_letter_code
_entity_poly.pdbx_strand_id
1 'polypeptide(L)'
;MNKSTSKGTLTRRRKSKTLPDKRPMVMGKCPKSAPRASRALQPKCCDWDVEAALRMLQNNLDDDIAIDWKQLIVYGEAGRPARNWKEYHRIVTELKNLKSDQTLCIQSGKPVYVAQTHPGAPRVIIANSNLVPSHATQKNFDQLDLMGLTMDGQMTAGSWNYTGPQGILQGTYETFNACTQKHFKTPSLAGKWIFTSGLGCTGEAQPLAGTMNEACVLIAEVNADEAQQQVNDGYLNWATNSLDQALEWIDKGLREKKPISICIVENAATVARELLKRKRIPDIVTDQTPAHDLMEYIPEGKSYSWNLWFRDKDPEEYLERSKATVVKHARALVEL
;
A
#
# COMPACT_ATOMS: atom_id res chain seq x y z
N MET A 1 22.21 36.71 15.93
CA MET A 1 22.90 36.04 14.80
C MET A 1 21.93 35.09 14.13
N ASN A 2 21.38 35.52 12.99
CA ASN A 2 20.49 34.73 12.15
C ASN A 2 21.25 33.55 11.55
N LYS A 3 20.90 32.31 11.92
CA LYS A 3 21.20 31.13 11.11
C LYS A 3 19.94 30.73 10.36
N SER A 4 19.93 31.14 9.09
CA SER A 4 19.11 30.65 8.00
C SER A 4 18.95 29.13 8.07
N THR A 5 17.74 28.67 8.36
CA THR A 5 17.32 27.29 8.09
C THR A 5 16.95 27.20 6.61
N SER A 6 17.88 26.74 5.78
CA SER A 6 17.58 26.36 4.40
C SER A 6 16.63 25.17 4.42
N LYS A 7 15.35 25.40 4.12
CA LYS A 7 14.39 24.37 3.75
C LYS A 7 14.88 23.73 2.45
N GLY A 8 15.65 22.65 2.58
CA GLY A 8 15.95 21.77 1.47
C GLY A 8 14.67 21.07 1.05
N THR A 9 14.13 21.46 -0.10
CA THR A 9 13.08 20.72 -0.80
C THR A 9 13.68 19.36 -1.20
N LEU A 10 13.50 18.36 -0.34
CA LEU A 10 13.78 16.96 -0.64
C LEU A 10 12.83 16.53 -1.76
N THR A 11 13.35 16.58 -2.98
CA THR A 11 12.67 16.06 -4.16
C THR A 11 12.55 14.55 -4.00
N ARG A 12 11.32 14.06 -3.81
CA ARG A 12 10.95 12.63 -3.91
C ARG A 12 11.47 12.09 -5.24
N ARG A 13 12.66 11.47 -5.23
CA ARG A 13 13.18 10.72 -6.38
C ARG A 13 12.93 9.24 -6.12
N ARG A 14 11.64 8.85 -6.11
CA ARG A 14 11.27 7.45 -6.37
C ARG A 14 11.85 7.09 -7.73
N LYS A 15 12.84 6.19 -7.78
CA LYS A 15 13.20 5.52 -9.03
C LYS A 15 11.93 4.84 -9.52
N SER A 16 11.41 5.29 -10.67
CA SER A 16 10.15 4.77 -11.20
C SER A 16 10.29 3.27 -11.39
N LYS A 17 9.52 2.48 -10.62
CA LYS A 17 9.18 1.13 -11.01
C LYS A 17 8.35 1.28 -12.28
N THR A 18 8.98 1.21 -13.44
CA THR A 18 8.23 1.06 -14.70
C THR A 18 7.64 -0.33 -14.67
N LEU A 19 6.41 -0.46 -14.20
CA LEU A 19 5.55 -1.58 -14.58
C LEU A 19 5.56 -1.66 -16.12
N PRO A 20 5.55 -2.87 -16.67
CA PRO A 20 5.86 -3.06 -18.08
C PRO A 20 4.96 -2.21 -18.98
N ASP A 21 5.56 -1.67 -20.03
CA ASP A 21 5.05 -0.85 -21.14
C ASP A 21 3.89 -1.51 -21.94
N LYS A 22 3.19 -2.48 -21.36
CA LYS A 22 2.24 -3.38 -22.00
C LYS A 22 0.78 -2.92 -21.87
N ARG A 23 0.45 -2.05 -20.90
CA ARG A 23 -0.91 -1.52 -20.70
C ARG A 23 -1.11 -0.24 -21.52
N PRO A 24 -2.29 -0.02 -22.12
CA PRO A 24 -2.57 1.16 -22.94
C PRO A 24 -2.81 2.42 -22.08
N MET A 25 -1.76 2.93 -21.43
CA MET A 25 -1.81 4.07 -20.50
C MET A 25 -2.02 5.43 -21.18
N VAL A 26 -1.86 5.49 -22.50
CA VAL A 26 -1.98 6.71 -23.31
C VAL A 26 -1.05 7.81 -22.79
N MET A 27 0.23 7.49 -22.63
CA MET A 27 1.22 8.37 -21.98
C MET A 27 1.37 9.74 -22.64
N GLY A 28 1.04 9.89 -23.93
CA GLY A 28 0.98 11.21 -24.60
C GLY A 28 -0.07 12.17 -24.00
N LYS A 29 -0.95 11.70 -23.13
CA LYS A 29 -1.92 12.50 -22.36
C LYS A 29 -1.53 12.66 -20.88
N CYS A 30 -0.43 12.07 -20.42
CA CYS A 30 0.06 12.24 -19.07
C CYS A 30 0.43 13.72 -18.82
N PRO A 31 -0.06 14.36 -17.75
CA PRO A 31 0.31 15.73 -17.42
C PRO A 31 1.79 15.82 -17.02
N LYS A 32 2.37 17.02 -17.13
CA LYS A 32 3.77 17.29 -16.76
C LYS A 32 4.01 17.22 -15.25
N SER A 33 2.98 17.46 -14.45
CA SER A 33 2.99 17.42 -13.00
C SER A 33 1.85 16.55 -12.50
N ALA A 34 2.01 15.98 -11.31
CA ALA A 34 0.96 15.23 -10.64
C ALA A 34 -0.32 16.08 -10.50
N PRO A 35 -1.50 15.50 -10.78
CA PRO A 35 -2.75 16.11 -10.38
C PRO A 35 -2.78 16.32 -8.87
N ARG A 36 -3.34 17.44 -8.41
CA ARG A 36 -3.49 17.73 -6.99
C ARG A 36 -4.86 18.33 -6.73
N ALA A 37 -5.45 17.98 -5.59
CA ALA A 37 -6.73 18.52 -5.17
C ALA A 37 -6.66 20.04 -5.01
N SER A 38 -7.63 20.76 -5.58
CA SER A 38 -7.76 22.21 -5.36
C SER A 38 -8.00 22.52 -3.89
N ARG A 39 -7.31 23.54 -3.37
CA ARG A 39 -7.53 24.08 -2.01
C ARG A 39 -8.39 25.35 -2.01
N ALA A 40 -8.91 25.75 -3.16
CA ALA A 40 -9.74 26.95 -3.28
C ALA A 40 -11.07 26.79 -2.54
N LEU A 41 -11.58 27.89 -1.98
CA LEU A 41 -12.87 27.93 -1.29
C LEU A 41 -14.07 28.06 -2.24
N GLN A 42 -13.82 28.23 -3.54
CA GLN A 42 -14.86 28.31 -4.57
C GLN A 42 -14.83 27.03 -5.42
N PRO A 43 -15.98 26.38 -5.67
CA PRO A 43 -16.05 25.19 -6.51
C PRO A 43 -15.87 25.56 -8.00
N LYS A 44 -15.35 24.62 -8.78
CA LYS A 44 -15.28 24.68 -10.25
C LYS A 44 -16.38 23.85 -10.91
N CYS A 45 -16.98 22.92 -10.17
CA CYS A 45 -18.14 22.15 -10.57
C CYS A 45 -19.45 22.87 -10.18
N CYS A 46 -20.59 22.31 -10.58
CA CYS A 46 -21.92 22.90 -10.36
C CYS A 46 -22.31 23.01 -8.87
N ASP A 47 -21.78 22.13 -8.02
CA ASP A 47 -22.00 22.10 -6.57
C ASP A 47 -20.78 21.48 -5.85
N TRP A 48 -20.87 21.41 -4.52
CA TRP A 48 -19.81 20.87 -3.68
C TRP A 48 -19.69 19.35 -3.72
N ASP A 49 -20.76 18.61 -4.03
CA ASP A 49 -20.72 17.15 -4.09
C ASP A 49 -19.89 16.71 -5.31
N VAL A 50 -20.11 17.35 -6.45
CA VAL A 50 -19.34 17.09 -7.67
C VAL A 50 -17.91 17.62 -7.55
N GLU A 51 -17.72 18.80 -6.93
CA GLU A 51 -16.39 19.34 -6.64
C GLU A 51 -15.59 18.41 -5.72
N ALA A 52 -16.23 17.82 -4.71
CA ALA A 52 -15.60 16.86 -3.81
C ALA A 52 -15.12 15.62 -4.58
N ALA A 53 -15.97 15.04 -5.44
CA ALA A 53 -15.57 13.91 -6.29
C ALA A 53 -14.35 14.25 -7.16
N LEU A 54 -14.33 15.43 -7.78
CA LEU A 54 -13.19 15.90 -8.58
C LEU A 54 -11.91 16.05 -7.74
N ARG A 55 -12.01 16.70 -6.58
CA ARG A 55 -10.86 16.90 -5.70
C ARG A 55 -10.31 15.59 -5.17
N MET A 56 -11.18 14.65 -4.80
CA MET A 56 -10.74 13.36 -4.28
C MET A 56 -10.12 12.48 -5.37
N LEU A 57 -10.64 12.53 -6.61
CA LEU A 57 -9.98 11.91 -7.77
C LEU A 57 -8.54 12.45 -7.94
N GLN A 58 -8.38 13.77 -7.81
CA GLN A 58 -7.07 14.41 -7.92
C GLN A 58 -6.16 14.10 -6.73
N ASN A 59 -6.72 14.01 -5.51
CA ASN A 59 -5.98 13.63 -4.30
C ASN A 59 -5.34 12.24 -4.44
N ASN A 60 -6.08 11.28 -5.01
CA ASN A 60 -5.55 9.94 -5.28
C ASN A 60 -4.31 9.93 -6.20
N LEU A 61 -4.08 11.00 -6.98
CA LEU A 61 -2.94 11.13 -7.88
C LEU A 61 -1.92 12.17 -7.44
N ASP A 62 -2.09 12.77 -6.26
CA ASP A 62 -1.11 13.68 -5.68
C ASP A 62 0.20 12.91 -5.48
N ASP A 63 1.34 13.50 -5.86
CA ASP A 63 2.65 12.87 -5.75
C ASP A 63 3.12 12.70 -4.31
N ASP A 64 2.42 13.31 -3.34
CA ASP A 64 2.57 13.05 -1.90
C ASP A 64 1.82 11.78 -1.44
N ILE A 65 0.80 11.35 -2.20
CA ILE A 65 -0.14 10.28 -1.84
C ILE A 65 0.07 9.01 -2.69
N ALA A 66 0.10 9.13 -4.01
CA ALA A 66 0.17 8.00 -4.93
C ALA A 66 1.54 7.30 -4.91
N ILE A 67 1.57 5.98 -5.08
CA ILE A 67 2.83 5.23 -5.28
C ILE A 67 3.53 5.69 -6.57
N ASP A 68 2.79 5.67 -7.68
CA ASP A 68 3.26 6.08 -9.00
C ASP A 68 2.12 6.74 -9.79
N TRP A 69 1.96 8.04 -9.58
CA TRP A 69 0.92 8.82 -10.24
C TRP A 69 1.05 8.81 -11.78
N LYS A 70 2.25 8.63 -12.35
CA LYS A 70 2.45 8.63 -13.82
C LYS A 70 1.80 7.41 -14.45
N GLN A 71 1.81 6.29 -13.74
CA GLN A 71 1.10 5.07 -14.09
C GLN A 71 -0.31 5.01 -13.50
N LEU A 72 -0.80 6.11 -12.90
CA LEU A 72 -2.07 6.24 -12.19
C LEU A 72 -2.19 5.37 -10.93
N ILE A 73 -1.09 4.80 -10.44
CA ILE A 73 -1.13 3.83 -9.34
C ILE A 73 -1.15 4.55 -8.00
N VAL A 74 -2.24 4.36 -7.27
CA VAL A 74 -2.46 4.94 -5.94
C VAL A 74 -1.81 4.06 -4.88
N TYR A 75 -2.25 2.80 -4.77
CA TYR A 75 -1.69 1.77 -3.89
C TYR A 75 -2.02 0.36 -4.39
N GLY A 76 -1.52 -0.66 -3.69
CA GLY A 76 -1.85 -2.06 -4.01
C GLY A 76 -1.38 -2.46 -5.40
N GLU A 77 -0.19 -1.98 -5.78
CA GLU A 77 0.56 -2.28 -7.02
C GLU A 77 -0.07 -1.83 -8.34
N ALA A 78 -1.35 -2.13 -8.58
CA ALA A 78 -2.08 -1.82 -9.80
C ALA A 78 -3.35 -0.99 -9.56
N GLY A 79 -3.69 -0.70 -8.30
CA GLY A 79 -4.86 0.08 -7.92
C GLY A 79 -4.83 1.49 -8.49
N ARG A 80 -5.78 1.80 -9.37
CA ARG A 80 -5.83 3.05 -10.14
C ARG A 80 -7.18 3.77 -9.95
N PRO A 81 -7.23 5.12 -10.04
CA PRO A 81 -8.47 5.87 -9.99
C PRO A 81 -9.13 6.03 -11.36
N ALA A 82 -8.38 5.83 -12.44
CA ALA A 82 -8.85 5.91 -13.82
C ALA A 82 -8.07 4.90 -14.69
N ARG A 83 -8.72 4.40 -15.74
CA ARG A 83 -8.18 3.28 -16.54
C ARG A 83 -6.87 3.61 -17.23
N ASN A 84 -6.79 4.83 -17.77
CA ASN A 84 -5.64 5.41 -18.44
C ASN A 84 -5.78 6.94 -18.49
N TRP A 85 -4.77 7.65 -18.97
CA TRP A 85 -4.78 9.12 -18.97
C TRP A 85 -5.86 9.74 -19.86
N LYS A 86 -6.23 9.08 -20.96
CA LYS A 86 -7.36 9.54 -21.79
C LYS A 86 -8.65 9.52 -20.97
N GLU A 87 -8.93 8.42 -20.26
CA GLU A 87 -10.13 8.29 -19.46
C GLU A 87 -10.12 9.21 -18.23
N TYR A 88 -8.97 9.42 -17.59
CA TYR A 88 -8.82 10.43 -16.53
C TYR A 88 -9.30 11.82 -16.99
N HIS A 89 -8.82 12.30 -18.14
CA HIS A 89 -9.21 13.63 -18.65
C HIS A 89 -10.69 13.69 -19.02
N ARG A 90 -11.25 12.59 -19.54
CA ARG A 90 -12.70 12.50 -19.77
C ARG A 90 -13.46 12.61 -18.46
N ILE A 91 -13.08 11.88 -17.41
CA ILE A 91 -13.73 11.97 -16.09
C ILE A 91 -13.70 13.40 -15.55
N VAL A 92 -12.53 14.05 -15.58
CA VAL A 92 -12.39 15.44 -15.13
C VAL A 92 -13.28 16.40 -15.94
N THR A 93 -13.42 16.17 -17.24
CA THR A 93 -14.27 16.99 -18.11
C THR A 93 -15.75 16.77 -17.79
N GLU A 94 -16.18 15.52 -17.67
CA GLU A 94 -17.56 15.18 -17.30
C GLU A 94 -17.93 15.75 -15.93
N LEU A 95 -17.08 15.60 -14.90
CA LEU A 95 -17.33 16.16 -13.57
C LEU A 95 -17.48 17.69 -13.59
N LYS A 96 -16.72 18.41 -14.43
CA LYS A 96 -16.86 19.88 -14.55
C LYS A 96 -18.16 20.30 -15.24
N ASN A 97 -18.69 19.46 -16.12
CA ASN A 97 -19.89 19.76 -16.90
C ASN A 97 -21.17 19.12 -16.32
N LEU A 98 -21.03 18.24 -15.32
CA LEU A 98 -22.14 17.53 -14.69
C LEU A 98 -23.11 18.52 -14.05
N LYS A 99 -24.41 18.30 -14.21
CA LYS A 99 -25.46 19.07 -13.53
C LYS A 99 -25.79 18.46 -12.16
N SER A 100 -26.41 19.25 -11.28
CA SER A 100 -26.77 18.83 -9.92
C SER A 100 -27.85 17.75 -9.86
N ASP A 101 -28.54 17.49 -10.97
CA ASP A 101 -29.57 16.46 -11.14
C ASP A 101 -29.11 15.30 -12.04
N GLN A 102 -27.80 15.18 -12.26
CA GLN A 102 -27.19 14.13 -13.08
C GLN A 102 -26.25 13.23 -12.26
N THR A 103 -26.00 12.04 -12.81
CA THR A 103 -25.11 11.03 -12.22
C THR A 103 -24.12 10.52 -13.28
N LEU A 104 -22.82 10.65 -13.02
CA LEU A 104 -21.76 10.09 -13.85
C LEU A 104 -21.54 8.60 -13.54
N CYS A 105 -21.65 7.74 -14.54
CA CYS A 105 -21.41 6.31 -14.42
C CYS A 105 -19.98 5.96 -14.89
N ILE A 106 -19.20 5.37 -13.98
CA ILE A 106 -17.84 4.88 -14.22
C ILE A 106 -17.82 3.35 -14.24
N GLN A 107 -17.32 2.78 -15.33
CA GLN A 107 -17.06 1.35 -15.46
C GLN A 107 -15.55 1.12 -15.50
N SER A 108 -14.98 0.40 -14.52
CA SER A 108 -13.54 0.13 -14.40
C SER A 108 -12.67 1.33 -14.81
N GLY A 109 -12.84 2.46 -14.13
CA GLY A 109 -12.08 3.69 -14.36
C GLY A 109 -12.33 4.41 -15.70
N LYS A 110 -13.42 4.09 -16.43
CA LYS A 110 -13.84 4.75 -17.67
C LYS A 110 -15.21 5.42 -17.50
N PRO A 111 -15.38 6.71 -17.87
CA PRO A 111 -16.68 7.35 -17.91
C PRO A 111 -17.47 6.85 -19.13
N VAL A 112 -18.58 6.15 -18.87
CA VAL A 112 -19.37 5.47 -19.91
C VAL A 112 -20.70 6.15 -20.20
N TYR A 113 -21.31 6.81 -19.22
CA TYR A 113 -22.63 7.40 -19.35
C TYR A 113 -22.87 8.49 -18.30
N VAL A 114 -23.66 9.50 -18.64
CA VAL A 114 -24.22 10.48 -17.68
C VAL A 114 -25.73 10.29 -17.68
N ALA A 115 -26.27 9.84 -16.57
CA ALA A 115 -27.70 9.59 -16.39
C ALA A 115 -28.39 10.86 -15.87
N GLN A 116 -29.59 11.13 -16.39
CA GLN A 116 -30.50 12.07 -15.74
C GLN A 116 -31.10 11.38 -14.50
N THR A 117 -30.95 11.99 -13.32
CA THR A 117 -31.45 11.47 -12.04
C THR A 117 -32.21 12.56 -11.31
N HIS A 118 -31.81 12.91 -10.08
CA HIS A 118 -32.40 13.96 -9.26
C HIS A 118 -31.38 14.42 -8.20
N PRO A 119 -31.55 15.61 -7.58
CA PRO A 119 -30.57 16.16 -6.65
C PRO A 119 -30.18 15.26 -5.47
N GLY A 120 -31.10 14.45 -4.93
CA GLY A 120 -30.81 13.50 -3.86
C GLY A 120 -30.08 12.21 -4.27
N ALA A 121 -29.82 11.97 -5.55
CA ALA A 121 -29.09 10.79 -6.02
C ALA A 121 -27.56 10.98 -5.87
N PRO A 122 -26.76 9.90 -5.85
CA PRO A 122 -25.30 10.01 -5.95
C PRO A 122 -24.88 10.71 -7.25
N ARG A 123 -23.90 11.62 -7.17
CA ARG A 123 -23.33 12.30 -8.36
C ARG A 123 -22.46 11.38 -9.20
N VAL A 124 -21.90 10.33 -8.61
CA VAL A 124 -21.04 9.36 -9.29
C VAL A 124 -21.38 7.95 -8.83
N ILE A 125 -21.53 7.02 -9.77
CA ILE A 125 -21.66 5.57 -9.51
C ILE A 125 -20.48 4.87 -10.16
N ILE A 126 -19.76 4.04 -9.40
CA ILE A 126 -18.53 3.41 -9.82
C ILE A 126 -18.65 1.89 -9.66
N ALA A 127 -18.36 1.16 -10.74
CA ALA A 127 -18.23 -0.30 -10.72
C ALA A 127 -16.89 -0.69 -11.35
N ASN A 128 -15.91 -1.04 -10.51
CA ASN A 128 -14.56 -1.42 -10.94
C ASN A 128 -14.34 -2.92 -10.80
N SER A 129 -13.55 -3.49 -11.72
CA SER A 129 -12.96 -4.83 -11.60
C SER A 129 -13.94 -6.02 -11.52
N ASN A 130 -15.25 -5.77 -11.62
CA ASN A 130 -16.27 -6.82 -11.60
C ASN A 130 -16.16 -7.74 -12.82
N LEU A 131 -16.03 -9.03 -12.57
CA LEU A 131 -16.05 -10.10 -13.58
C LEU A 131 -17.12 -11.12 -13.19
N VAL A 132 -17.70 -11.78 -14.20
CA VAL A 132 -18.59 -12.93 -13.97
C VAL A 132 -17.81 -14.00 -13.19
N PRO A 133 -18.38 -14.65 -12.16
CA PRO A 133 -17.62 -15.52 -11.27
C PRO A 133 -16.79 -16.61 -11.97
N SER A 134 -17.32 -17.24 -13.02
CA SER A 134 -16.60 -18.25 -13.81
C SER A 134 -15.37 -17.70 -14.57
N HIS A 135 -15.27 -16.39 -14.72
CA HIS A 135 -14.18 -15.69 -15.39
C HIS A 135 -13.31 -14.85 -14.45
N ALA A 136 -13.64 -14.79 -13.15
CA ALA A 136 -12.92 -14.01 -12.15
C ALA A 136 -11.59 -14.68 -11.75
N THR A 137 -10.66 -14.78 -12.71
CA THR A 137 -9.31 -15.30 -12.52
C THR A 137 -8.27 -14.23 -12.83
N GLN A 138 -7.12 -14.28 -12.18
CA GLN A 138 -6.02 -13.33 -12.40
C GLN A 138 -5.63 -13.26 -13.89
N LYS A 139 -5.49 -14.44 -14.53
CA LYS A 139 -5.17 -14.53 -15.97
C LYS A 139 -6.17 -13.78 -16.85
N ASN A 140 -7.47 -13.95 -16.62
CA ASN A 140 -8.49 -13.26 -17.41
C ASN A 140 -8.48 -11.75 -17.13
N PHE A 141 -8.30 -11.36 -15.86
CA PHE A 141 -8.19 -9.97 -15.47
C PHE A 141 -7.00 -9.29 -16.17
N ASP A 142 -5.83 -9.91 -16.15
CA ASP A 142 -4.60 -9.39 -16.77
C ASP A 142 -4.78 -9.22 -18.28
N GLN A 143 -5.38 -10.20 -18.95
CA GLN A 143 -5.69 -10.10 -20.38
C GLN A 143 -6.62 -8.91 -20.67
N LEU A 144 -7.67 -8.73 -19.88
CA LEU A 144 -8.60 -7.61 -20.04
C LEU A 144 -7.94 -6.25 -19.76
N ASP A 145 -7.04 -6.17 -18.77
CA ASP A 145 -6.31 -4.93 -18.45
C ASP A 145 -5.31 -4.58 -19.56
N LEU A 146 -4.60 -5.57 -20.11
CA LEU A 146 -3.74 -5.41 -21.29
C LEU A 146 -4.52 -4.95 -22.52
N MET A 147 -5.75 -5.41 -22.69
CA MET A 147 -6.66 -4.95 -23.75
C MET A 147 -7.29 -3.57 -23.46
N GLY A 148 -7.07 -2.99 -22.28
CA GLY A 148 -7.68 -1.72 -21.86
C GLY A 148 -9.19 -1.81 -21.57
N LEU A 149 -9.68 -3.00 -21.21
CA LEU A 149 -11.11 -3.29 -20.98
C LEU A 149 -11.51 -3.26 -19.50
N THR A 150 -10.55 -3.45 -18.59
CA THR A 150 -10.77 -3.32 -17.16
C THR A 150 -9.67 -2.49 -16.48
N MET A 151 -9.76 -2.34 -15.17
CA MET A 151 -8.83 -1.63 -14.30
C MET A 151 -8.93 -2.27 -12.92
N ASP A 152 -7.83 -2.34 -12.19
CA ASP A 152 -7.85 -2.69 -10.76
C ASP A 152 -8.22 -1.43 -9.97
N GLY A 153 -9.38 -1.46 -9.31
CA GLY A 153 -9.84 -0.37 -8.46
C GLY A 153 -9.30 -0.44 -7.03
N GLN A 154 -8.71 -1.56 -6.60
CA GLN A 154 -8.52 -1.86 -5.18
C GLN A 154 -9.79 -1.50 -4.39
N MET A 155 -9.68 -1.07 -3.14
CA MET A 155 -10.82 -0.54 -2.40
C MET A 155 -11.02 0.95 -2.67
N THR A 156 -10.03 1.76 -2.29
CA THR A 156 -10.10 3.23 -2.22
C THR A 156 -9.39 3.95 -3.37
N ALA A 157 -8.64 3.23 -4.21
CA ALA A 157 -7.97 3.80 -5.37
C ALA A 157 -8.99 4.17 -6.45
N GLY A 158 -9.83 3.22 -6.83
CA GLY A 158 -10.85 3.34 -7.86
C GLY A 158 -12.12 4.06 -7.43
N SER A 159 -12.35 4.22 -6.13
CA SER A 159 -13.48 4.96 -5.56
C SER A 159 -13.13 6.37 -5.07
N TRP A 160 -11.88 6.81 -5.29
CA TRP A 160 -11.43 8.18 -5.03
C TRP A 160 -11.58 8.60 -3.58
N ASN A 161 -11.01 7.84 -2.65
CA ASN A 161 -11.03 8.19 -1.23
C ASN A 161 -9.81 7.66 -0.47
N TYR A 162 -8.67 7.52 -1.15
CA TYR A 162 -7.42 7.13 -0.51
C TYR A 162 -6.77 8.35 0.16
N THR A 163 -6.40 8.22 1.42
CA THR A 163 -5.84 9.30 2.26
C THR A 163 -4.41 9.01 2.72
N GLY A 164 -3.72 8.08 2.03
CA GLY A 164 -2.40 7.63 2.45
C GLY A 164 -2.46 6.58 3.58
N PRO A 165 -1.32 6.32 4.25
CA PRO A 165 -1.21 5.27 5.26
C PRO A 165 -2.10 5.46 6.49
N GLN A 166 -2.62 6.67 6.74
CA GLN A 166 -3.42 6.94 7.94
C GLN A 166 -4.64 6.02 8.05
N GLY A 167 -5.28 5.68 6.93
CA GLY A 167 -6.45 4.80 6.95
C GLY A 167 -6.15 3.41 7.50
N ILE A 168 -5.02 2.81 7.10
CA ILE A 168 -4.61 1.48 7.56
C ILE A 168 -3.96 1.53 8.95
N LEU A 169 -3.36 2.67 9.32
CA LEU A 169 -2.73 2.87 10.63
C LEU A 169 -3.73 2.66 11.77
N GLN A 170 -4.90 3.31 11.70
CA GLN A 170 -5.91 3.14 12.74
C GLN A 170 -6.43 1.70 12.81
N GLY A 171 -6.73 1.08 11.67
CA GLY A 171 -7.20 -0.31 11.65
C GLY A 171 -6.18 -1.29 12.24
N THR A 172 -4.90 -1.09 11.92
CA THR A 172 -3.80 -1.90 12.47
C THR A 172 -3.62 -1.65 13.97
N TYR A 173 -3.72 -0.38 14.41
CA TYR A 173 -3.69 -0.01 15.83
C TYR A 173 -4.81 -0.71 16.60
N GLU A 174 -6.06 -0.64 16.10
CA GLU A 174 -7.21 -1.26 16.75
C GLU A 174 -7.12 -2.79 16.74
N THR A 175 -6.49 -3.38 15.72
CA THR A 175 -6.25 -4.83 15.68
C THR A 175 -5.31 -5.25 16.81
N PHE A 176 -4.19 -4.54 17.00
CA PHE A 176 -3.29 -4.82 18.12
C PHE A 176 -3.93 -4.51 19.47
N ASN A 177 -4.70 -3.42 19.59
CA ASN A 177 -5.45 -3.09 20.79
C ASN A 177 -6.47 -4.19 21.14
N ALA A 178 -7.19 -4.71 20.15
CA ALA A 178 -8.12 -5.83 20.34
C ALA A 178 -7.39 -7.09 20.83
N CYS A 179 -6.19 -7.38 20.33
CA CYS A 179 -5.34 -8.46 20.85
C CYS A 179 -4.97 -8.22 22.32
N THR A 180 -4.60 -6.98 22.68
CA THR A 180 -4.36 -6.55 24.06
C THR A 180 -5.52 -6.91 24.97
N GLN A 181 -6.73 -6.47 24.62
CA GLN A 181 -7.93 -6.68 25.43
C GLN A 181 -8.31 -8.16 25.53
N LYS A 182 -8.26 -8.89 24.42
CA LYS A 182 -8.75 -10.27 24.34
C LYS A 182 -7.80 -11.28 24.97
N HIS A 183 -6.49 -11.18 24.69
CA HIS A 183 -5.52 -12.21 25.03
C HIS A 183 -4.68 -11.87 26.26
N PHE A 184 -4.35 -10.60 26.45
CA PHE A 184 -3.48 -10.17 27.54
C PHE A 184 -4.23 -9.55 28.72
N LYS A 185 -5.44 -9.02 28.49
CA LYS A 185 -6.30 -8.40 29.52
C LYS A 185 -5.55 -7.30 30.30
N THR A 186 -4.70 -6.56 29.59
CA THR A 186 -3.91 -5.44 30.11
C THR A 186 -4.33 -4.13 29.45
N PRO A 187 -3.98 -2.96 30.01
CA PRO A 187 -4.27 -1.67 29.39
C PRO A 187 -3.51 -1.44 28.06
N SER A 188 -2.36 -2.10 27.89
CA SER A 188 -1.48 -1.95 26.72
C SER A 188 -0.60 -3.18 26.50
N LEU A 189 0.23 -3.15 25.44
CA LEU A 189 1.25 -4.15 25.12
C LEU A 189 2.63 -3.80 25.72
N ALA A 190 2.70 -2.92 26.72
CA ALA A 190 3.95 -2.59 27.39
C ALA A 190 4.64 -3.85 27.96
N GLY A 191 5.91 -4.06 27.58
CA GLY A 191 6.67 -5.26 27.94
C GLY A 191 6.31 -6.50 27.13
N LYS A 192 5.62 -6.32 25.99
CA LYS A 192 5.33 -7.36 25.00
C LYS A 192 5.97 -7.02 23.67
N TRP A 193 6.16 -8.03 22.84
CA TRP A 193 6.67 -7.80 21.49
C TRP A 193 5.92 -8.56 20.40
N ILE A 194 5.93 -7.95 19.22
CA ILE A 194 5.23 -8.40 18.03
C ILE A 194 6.27 -8.78 16.98
N PHE A 195 6.10 -9.93 16.33
CA PHE A 195 6.79 -10.23 15.08
C PHE A 195 5.82 -10.12 13.91
N THR A 196 6.21 -9.38 12.88
CA THR A 196 5.48 -9.33 11.61
C THR A 196 6.45 -9.14 10.43
N SER A 197 5.91 -9.05 9.22
CA SER A 197 6.68 -8.93 7.98
C SER A 197 5.99 -8.04 6.96
N GLY A 198 6.78 -7.43 6.07
CA GLY A 198 6.34 -6.54 5.01
C GLY A 198 6.19 -5.08 5.44
N LEU A 199 6.92 -4.18 4.76
CA LEU A 199 6.83 -2.73 4.90
C LEU A 199 6.32 -2.05 3.61
N GLY A 200 5.52 -2.77 2.82
CA GLY A 200 4.81 -2.17 1.69
C GLY A 200 3.74 -1.16 2.12
N CYS A 201 2.96 -0.64 1.17
CA CYS A 201 2.08 0.52 1.41
C CYS A 201 0.96 0.31 2.46
N THR A 202 0.62 -0.93 2.81
CA THR A 202 -0.22 -1.21 3.99
C THR A 202 0.59 -1.62 5.20
N GLY A 203 1.69 -2.36 4.98
CA GLY A 203 2.59 -2.86 6.01
C GLY A 203 3.37 -1.77 6.74
N GLU A 204 3.58 -0.61 6.12
CA GLU A 204 4.26 0.55 6.70
C GLU A 204 3.60 1.07 7.99
N ALA A 205 2.31 0.81 8.18
CA ALA A 205 1.58 1.18 9.38
C ALA A 205 1.88 0.28 10.60
N GLN A 206 2.33 -0.96 10.39
CA GLN A 206 2.52 -1.94 11.47
C GLN A 206 3.49 -1.48 12.58
N PRO A 207 4.69 -0.93 12.28
CA PRO A 207 5.61 -0.52 13.33
C PRO A 207 5.05 0.61 14.21
N LEU A 208 4.43 1.62 13.60
CA LEU A 208 3.80 2.71 14.34
C LEU A 208 2.56 2.26 15.13
N ALA A 209 1.70 1.42 14.53
CA ALA A 209 0.53 0.87 15.21
C ALA A 209 0.89 0.04 16.45
N GLY A 210 1.94 -0.79 16.37
CA GLY A 210 2.41 -1.58 17.51
C GLY A 210 3.01 -0.72 18.61
N THR A 211 3.84 0.26 18.25
CA THR A 211 4.44 1.19 19.24
C THR A 211 3.42 2.13 19.89
N MET A 212 2.36 2.54 19.17
CA MET A 212 1.21 3.25 19.76
C MET A 212 0.43 2.40 20.77
N ASN A 213 0.50 1.07 20.66
CA ASN A 213 -0.01 0.13 21.66
C ASN A 213 1.03 -0.19 22.76
N GLU A 214 2.15 0.54 22.81
CA GLU A 214 3.28 0.36 23.73
C GLU A 214 4.09 -0.94 23.54
N ALA A 215 3.93 -1.62 22.39
CA ALA A 215 4.67 -2.84 22.07
C ALA A 215 6.10 -2.56 21.57
N CYS A 216 6.98 -3.53 21.75
CA CYS A 216 8.17 -3.67 20.89
C CYS A 216 7.78 -4.42 19.61
N VAL A 217 8.31 -4.05 18.45
CA VAL A 217 7.91 -4.61 17.16
C VAL A 217 9.16 -4.99 16.37
N LEU A 218 9.26 -6.25 15.96
CA LEU A 218 10.24 -6.72 14.99
C LEU A 218 9.54 -6.99 13.66
N ILE A 219 10.02 -6.35 12.59
CA ILE A 219 9.50 -6.51 11.24
C ILE A 219 10.57 -7.04 10.31
N ALA A 220 10.27 -8.09 9.54
CA ALA A 220 11.12 -8.51 8.43
C ALA A 220 10.71 -7.82 7.12
N GLU A 221 11.68 -7.20 6.44
CA GLU A 221 11.52 -6.60 5.11
C GLU A 221 12.74 -6.93 4.26
N VAL A 222 12.53 -7.35 3.01
CA VAL A 222 13.63 -7.72 2.10
C VAL A 222 14.22 -6.51 1.38
N ASN A 223 13.46 -5.43 1.24
CA ASN A 223 13.85 -4.20 0.57
C ASN A 223 14.42 -3.19 1.55
N ALA A 224 15.75 -3.10 1.61
CA ALA A 224 16.47 -2.15 2.46
C ALA A 224 16.06 -0.68 2.24
N ASP A 225 15.76 -0.30 0.98
CA ASP A 225 15.39 1.07 0.65
C ASP A 225 14.03 1.43 1.27
N GLU A 226 13.09 0.48 1.32
CA GLU A 226 11.78 0.67 1.95
C GLU A 226 11.94 0.80 3.46
N ALA A 227 12.70 -0.11 4.09
CA ALA A 227 12.98 -0.02 5.53
C ALA A 227 13.61 1.32 5.90
N GLN A 228 14.59 1.79 5.13
CA GLN A 228 15.23 3.08 5.38
C GLN A 228 14.27 4.26 5.18
N GLN A 229 13.37 4.18 4.20
CA GLN A 229 12.36 5.21 3.97
C GLN A 229 11.42 5.32 5.17
N GLN A 230 10.96 4.20 5.74
CA GLN A 230 10.10 4.21 6.92
C GLN A 230 10.79 4.77 8.17
N VAL A 231 12.12 4.61 8.29
CA VAL A 231 12.92 5.29 9.33
C VAL A 231 12.91 6.80 9.10
N ASN A 232 13.14 7.24 7.86
CA ASN A 232 13.17 8.67 7.52
C ASN A 232 11.82 9.35 7.75
N ASP A 233 10.72 8.64 7.48
CA ASP A 233 9.36 9.13 7.65
C ASP A 233 8.85 9.04 9.10
N GLY A 234 9.60 8.38 9.98
CA GLY A 234 9.30 8.28 11.41
C GLY A 234 8.28 7.20 11.78
N TYR A 235 7.90 6.32 10.85
CA TYR A 235 7.03 5.16 11.11
C TYR A 235 7.79 4.00 11.75
N LEU A 236 9.11 3.94 11.55
CA LEU A 236 10.01 2.92 12.07
C LEU A 236 11.14 3.58 12.87
N ASN A 237 11.57 2.98 14.00
CA ASN A 237 12.69 3.56 14.74
C ASN A 237 14.03 3.23 14.09
N TRP A 238 14.35 1.94 13.89
CA TRP A 238 15.64 1.51 13.35
C TRP A 238 15.50 0.36 12.35
N ALA A 239 16.48 0.24 11.46
CA ALA A 239 16.67 -0.90 10.57
C ALA A 239 18.07 -1.49 10.74
N THR A 240 18.21 -2.81 10.62
CA THR A 240 19.49 -3.52 10.70
C THR A 240 19.48 -4.76 9.82
N ASN A 241 20.66 -5.27 9.49
CA ASN A 241 20.84 -6.55 8.79
C ASN A 241 21.27 -7.67 9.74
N SER A 242 21.30 -7.42 11.06
CA SER A 242 21.69 -8.39 12.08
C SER A 242 20.50 -8.71 12.99
N LEU A 243 20.03 -9.96 12.93
CA LEU A 243 18.98 -10.43 13.83
C LEU A 243 19.41 -10.37 15.30
N ASP A 244 20.71 -10.58 15.59
CA ASP A 244 21.25 -10.49 16.95
C ASP A 244 21.07 -9.07 17.50
N GLN A 245 21.48 -8.06 16.72
CA GLN A 245 21.32 -6.67 17.10
C GLN A 245 19.84 -6.27 17.22
N ALA A 246 19.00 -6.74 16.30
CA ALA A 246 17.57 -6.48 16.36
C ALA A 246 16.95 -7.01 17.67
N LEU A 247 17.29 -8.26 18.04
CA LEU A 247 16.80 -8.88 19.28
C LEU A 247 17.36 -8.23 20.53
N GLU A 248 18.61 -7.74 20.53
CA GLU A 248 19.17 -6.96 21.64
C GLU A 248 18.38 -5.67 21.90
N TRP A 249 17.98 -4.96 20.84
CA TRP A 249 17.15 -3.78 20.96
C TRP A 249 15.73 -4.10 21.45
N ILE A 250 15.12 -5.17 20.95
CA ILE A 250 13.84 -5.67 21.46
C ILE A 250 13.95 -6.00 22.96
N ASP A 251 14.97 -6.76 23.38
CA ASP A 251 15.17 -7.12 24.79
C ASP A 251 15.36 -5.89 25.68
N LYS A 252 16.05 -4.85 25.18
CA LYS A 252 16.16 -3.58 25.89
C LYS A 252 14.81 -2.90 26.03
N GLY A 253 14.03 -2.80 24.95
CA GLY A 253 12.68 -2.21 24.97
C GLY A 253 11.75 -2.93 25.92
N LEU A 254 11.77 -4.27 25.92
CA LEU A 254 11.00 -5.13 26.82
C LEU A 254 11.36 -4.88 28.29
N ARG A 255 12.66 -4.87 28.63
CA ARG A 255 13.11 -4.61 30.02
C ARG A 255 12.74 -3.21 30.51
N GLU A 256 12.86 -2.20 29.64
CA GLU A 256 12.55 -0.81 30.00
C GLU A 256 11.06 -0.47 29.86
N LYS A 257 10.25 -1.40 29.34
CA LYS A 257 8.85 -1.16 28.92
C LYS A 257 8.70 0.06 28.03
N LYS A 258 9.67 0.27 27.14
CA LYS A 258 9.64 1.35 26.14
C LYS A 258 9.33 0.76 24.78
N PRO A 259 8.28 1.22 24.11
CA PRO A 259 7.97 0.74 22.77
C PRO A 259 9.10 1.06 21.81
N ILE A 260 9.35 0.13 20.90
CA ILE A 260 10.33 0.30 19.86
C ILE A 260 10.00 -0.54 18.63
N SER A 261 10.16 0.03 17.44
CA SER A 261 10.00 -0.70 16.18
C SER A 261 11.34 -0.87 15.45
N ILE A 262 11.68 -2.12 15.15
CA ILE A 262 12.92 -2.53 14.50
C ILE A 262 12.58 -3.28 13.23
N CYS A 263 13.20 -2.90 12.12
CA CYS A 263 13.21 -3.71 10.91
C CYS A 263 14.50 -4.53 10.84
N ILE A 264 14.37 -5.83 10.59
CA ILE A 264 15.45 -6.69 10.11
C ILE A 264 15.34 -6.81 8.59
N VAL A 265 16.39 -6.38 7.89
CA VAL A 265 16.44 -6.44 6.42
C VAL A 265 16.81 -7.86 5.98
N GLU A 266 15.81 -8.73 5.95
CA GLU A 266 15.95 -10.16 5.63
C GLU A 266 14.58 -10.74 5.21
N ASN A 267 14.59 -11.91 4.57
CA ASN A 267 13.37 -12.62 4.22
C ASN A 267 12.59 -13.06 5.46
N ALA A 268 11.29 -12.78 5.46
CA ALA A 268 10.35 -13.15 6.51
C ALA A 268 10.40 -14.63 6.90
N ALA A 269 10.47 -15.53 5.90
CA ALA A 269 10.57 -16.97 6.12
C ALA A 269 11.88 -17.36 6.82
N THR A 270 12.98 -16.68 6.52
CA THR A 270 14.28 -16.88 7.18
C THR A 270 14.20 -16.43 8.64
N VAL A 271 13.71 -15.21 8.87
CA VAL A 271 13.62 -14.63 10.22
C VAL A 271 12.72 -15.47 11.12
N ALA A 272 11.50 -15.81 10.66
CA ALA A 272 10.56 -16.61 11.45
C ALA A 272 11.15 -17.97 11.87
N ARG A 273 11.84 -18.67 10.95
CA ARG A 273 12.49 -19.95 11.25
C ARG A 273 13.68 -19.80 12.20
N GLU A 274 14.45 -18.73 12.09
CA GLU A 274 15.54 -18.46 13.04
C GLU A 274 15.01 -18.10 14.44
N LEU A 275 13.90 -17.37 14.56
CA LEU A 275 13.24 -17.14 15.84
C LEU A 275 12.83 -18.46 16.51
N LEU A 276 12.20 -19.38 15.77
CA LEU A 276 11.85 -20.72 16.27
C LEU A 276 13.08 -21.51 16.74
N LYS A 277 14.11 -21.58 15.90
CA LYS A 277 15.37 -22.28 16.22
C LYS A 277 16.02 -21.75 17.49
N ARG A 278 15.93 -20.44 17.72
CA ARG A 278 16.45 -19.75 18.91
C ARG A 278 15.48 -19.76 20.09
N LYS A 279 14.28 -20.33 19.94
CA LYS A 279 13.19 -20.32 20.93
C LYS A 279 12.84 -18.90 21.40
N ARG A 280 12.91 -17.94 20.49
CA ARG A 280 12.58 -16.53 20.72
C ARG A 280 11.14 -16.29 20.27
N ILE A 281 10.20 -16.53 21.18
CA ILE A 281 8.76 -16.53 20.88
C ILE A 281 8.17 -15.12 21.11
N PRO A 282 7.56 -14.49 20.08
CA PRO A 282 6.79 -13.25 20.19
C PRO A 282 5.51 -13.41 21.02
N ASP A 283 5.01 -12.33 21.62
CA ASP A 283 3.68 -12.33 22.22
C ASP A 283 2.57 -12.33 21.14
N ILE A 284 2.82 -11.68 19.99
CA ILE A 284 1.93 -11.63 18.84
C ILE A 284 2.74 -11.91 17.58
N VAL A 285 2.18 -12.71 16.68
CA VAL A 285 2.73 -13.00 15.36
C VAL A 285 1.70 -12.69 14.28
N THR A 286 2.11 -12.06 13.18
CA THR A 286 1.27 -11.79 12.00
C THR A 286 2.13 -11.60 10.75
N ASP A 287 1.51 -11.32 9.60
CA ASP A 287 2.19 -11.06 8.33
C ASP A 287 1.39 -10.03 7.49
N GLN A 288 2.09 -9.16 6.76
CA GLN A 288 1.54 -8.31 5.69
C GLN A 288 2.44 -8.26 4.45
N THR A 289 3.14 -9.36 4.17
CA THR A 289 3.74 -9.53 2.83
C THR A 289 2.65 -9.63 1.76
N PRO A 290 2.95 -9.39 0.47
CA PRO A 290 1.95 -9.48 -0.60
C PRO A 290 1.62 -10.94 -0.97
N ALA A 291 1.32 -11.81 0.00
CA ALA A 291 1.03 -13.24 -0.23
C ALA A 291 -0.22 -13.52 -1.09
N HIS A 292 -1.02 -12.50 -1.38
CA HIS A 292 -2.12 -12.56 -2.35
C HIS A 292 -1.63 -12.59 -3.81
N ASP A 293 -0.44 -12.06 -4.09
CA ASP A 293 0.25 -12.18 -5.37
C ASP A 293 1.65 -12.79 -5.17
N LEU A 294 1.77 -14.07 -5.51
CA LEU A 294 3.01 -14.81 -5.36
C LEU A 294 4.13 -14.34 -6.31
N MET A 295 3.81 -13.58 -7.35
CA MET A 295 4.84 -12.94 -8.16
C MET A 295 5.52 -11.78 -7.43
N GLU A 296 4.89 -11.22 -6.40
CA GLU A 296 5.41 -10.11 -5.61
C GLU A 296 5.96 -10.57 -4.24
N TYR A 297 5.59 -11.77 -3.79
CA TYR A 297 6.23 -12.40 -2.65
C TYR A 297 7.66 -12.86 -2.99
N ILE A 298 8.66 -12.34 -2.28
CA ILE A 298 10.07 -12.53 -2.61
C ILE A 298 10.60 -13.89 -2.10
N PRO A 299 11.18 -14.75 -2.97
CA PRO A 299 11.82 -15.99 -2.55
C PRO A 299 13.02 -15.78 -1.63
N GLU A 300 13.20 -16.69 -0.67
CA GLU A 300 14.35 -16.66 0.24
C GLU A 300 15.68 -17.07 -0.44
N GLY A 301 16.82 -16.70 0.16
CA GLY A 301 18.16 -17.20 -0.21
C GLY A 301 18.93 -16.36 -1.24
N LYS A 302 18.34 -15.29 -1.77
CA LYS A 302 19.00 -14.32 -2.66
C LYS A 302 18.62 -12.90 -2.27
N SER A 303 19.40 -11.91 -2.74
CA SER A 303 19.09 -10.50 -2.48
C SER A 303 17.79 -10.08 -3.18
N TYR A 304 17.15 -9.03 -2.65
CA TYR A 304 15.96 -8.44 -3.26
C TYR A 304 16.19 -8.06 -4.73
N SER A 305 17.28 -7.37 -5.05
CA SER A 305 17.64 -6.99 -6.43
C SER A 305 17.83 -8.18 -7.37
N TRP A 306 18.40 -9.28 -6.88
CA TRP A 306 18.55 -10.50 -7.66
C TRP A 306 17.20 -11.15 -7.93
N ASN A 307 16.33 -11.21 -6.93
CA ASN A 307 14.98 -11.76 -7.08
C ASN A 307 14.13 -10.96 -8.08
N LEU A 308 14.24 -9.64 -8.10
CA LEU A 308 13.57 -8.81 -9.12
C LEU A 308 14.04 -9.14 -10.53
N TRP A 309 15.36 -9.25 -10.73
CA TRP A 309 15.91 -9.69 -12.02
C TRP A 309 15.44 -11.11 -12.38
N PHE A 310 15.41 -12.02 -11.41
CA PHE A 310 15.05 -13.41 -11.61
C PHE A 310 13.59 -13.56 -12.02
N ARG A 311 12.69 -12.78 -11.42
CA ARG A 311 11.27 -12.71 -11.77
C ARG A 311 11.04 -12.41 -13.24
N ASP A 312 11.82 -11.49 -13.80
CA ASP A 312 11.72 -11.09 -15.21
C ASP A 312 12.33 -12.13 -16.16
N LYS A 313 13.31 -12.91 -15.68
CA LYS A 313 14.04 -13.88 -16.49
C LYS A 313 13.37 -15.24 -16.57
N ASP A 314 12.84 -15.72 -15.44
CA ASP A 314 12.21 -17.03 -15.32
C ASP A 314 11.01 -16.92 -14.36
N PRO A 315 9.88 -16.34 -14.84
CA PRO A 315 8.72 -16.10 -13.98
C PRO A 315 8.08 -17.40 -13.47
N GLU A 316 8.20 -18.50 -14.21
CA GLU A 316 7.64 -19.80 -13.81
C GLU A 316 8.40 -20.38 -12.62
N GLU A 317 9.73 -20.47 -12.71
CA GLU A 317 10.56 -20.93 -11.59
C GLU A 317 10.52 -19.94 -10.41
N TYR A 318 10.45 -18.63 -10.67
CA TYR A 318 10.25 -17.62 -9.63
C TYR A 318 8.98 -17.92 -8.82
N LEU A 319 7.86 -18.17 -9.50
CA LEU A 319 6.58 -18.46 -8.87
C LEU A 319 6.65 -19.72 -8.00
N GLU A 320 7.29 -20.79 -8.49
CA GLU A 320 7.46 -22.02 -7.71
C GLU A 320 8.31 -21.80 -6.45
N ARG A 321 9.39 -21.00 -6.53
CA ARG A 321 10.20 -20.67 -5.36
C ARG A 321 9.48 -19.76 -4.37
N SER A 322 8.68 -18.83 -4.89
CA SER A 322 7.83 -17.97 -4.06
C SER A 322 6.81 -18.80 -3.29
N LYS A 323 6.08 -19.71 -3.95
CA LYS A 323 5.18 -20.68 -3.31
C LYS A 323 5.88 -21.46 -2.21
N ALA A 324 7.06 -22.03 -2.50
CA ALA A 324 7.83 -22.79 -1.52
C ALA A 324 8.22 -21.94 -0.30
N THR A 325 8.55 -20.66 -0.52
CA THR A 325 8.92 -19.72 0.56
C THR A 325 7.71 -19.34 1.41
N VAL A 326 6.56 -19.04 0.80
CA VAL A 326 5.31 -18.74 1.51
C VAL A 326 4.89 -19.90 2.40
N VAL A 327 4.97 -21.14 1.91
CA VAL A 327 4.62 -22.33 2.71
C VAL A 327 5.54 -22.47 3.92
N LYS A 328 6.86 -22.24 3.76
CA LYS A 328 7.79 -22.27 4.89
C LYS A 328 7.50 -21.16 5.90
N HIS A 329 7.19 -19.96 5.41
CA HIS A 329 6.83 -18.83 6.27
C HIS A 329 5.57 -19.12 7.07
N ALA A 330 4.48 -19.53 6.41
CA ALA A 330 3.21 -19.83 7.05
C ALA A 330 3.35 -20.94 8.11
N ARG A 331 4.12 -22.00 7.82
CA ARG A 331 4.41 -23.06 8.81
C ARG A 331 5.14 -22.48 10.03
N ALA A 332 6.15 -21.64 9.82
CA ALA A 332 6.87 -21.02 10.92
C ALA A 332 5.98 -20.11 11.77
N LEU A 333 5.07 -19.33 11.15
CA LEU A 333 4.12 -18.48 11.89
C LEU A 333 3.11 -19.29 12.72
N VAL A 334 2.73 -20.49 12.28
CA VAL A 334 1.83 -21.39 13.03
C VAL A 334 2.54 -22.05 14.21
N GLU A 335 3.85 -22.29 14.10
CA GLU A 335 4.66 -22.88 15.18
C GLU A 335 5.11 -21.86 16.24
N LEU A 336 5.16 -20.57 15.90
CA LEU A 336 5.48 -19.47 16.82
C LEU A 336 4.31 -19.16 17.76
#